data_AF-A0A7W0TVS9-F1
#
_entry.id   AF-A0A7W0TVS9-F1
#
_cell.length_a   1.000
_cell.length_b   1.000
_cell.length_c   1.000
_cell.angle_alpha   90.00
_cell.angle_beta   90.00
_cell.angle_gamma   90.00
#
_symmetry.space_group_name_H-M   'P 1'
#
loop_
_entity.id
_entity.type
_entity.pdbx_description
1 polymer ?
#
loop_
_entity_poly.entity_id
_entity_poly.type
_entity_poly.pdbx_seq_one_letter_code
_entity_poly.pdbx_strand_id
1 'polypeptide(L)' 'MGTLSVSDEVALSASERLMTLNMGPQHPSTHGVLRVILRLDGEVITDCDPVIGYLHRG' A
#
# COMPACT_ATOMS: atom_id res chain seq x y z
N MET A 1 6.70 13.52 7.89
CA MET A 1 6.51 12.21 8.57
C MET A 1 5.35 11.53 7.86
N GLY A 2 5.65 10.70 6.85
CA GLY A 2 4.65 10.17 5.91
C GLY A 2 3.70 9.18 6.57
N THR A 3 2.40 9.34 6.30
CA THR A 3 1.33 8.55 6.90
C THR A 3 1.21 7.21 6.19
N LEU A 4 1.45 6.12 6.94
CA LEU A 4 0.98 4.78 6.61
C LEU A 4 -0.45 4.66 7.13
N SER A 5 -1.41 4.29 6.28
CA SER A 5 -2.78 4.00 6.70
C SER A 5 -3.15 2.59 6.30
N VAL A 6 -3.59 1.81 7.29
CA VAL A 6 -4.23 0.50 7.07
C VAL A 6 -5.70 0.77 6.81
N SER A 7 -6.23 0.27 5.69
CA SER A 7 -7.64 0.47 5.32
C SER A 7 -8.27 -0.88 5.02
N ASP A 8 -9.32 -1.17 5.79
CA ASP A 8 -10.27 -2.29 5.71
C ASP A 8 -9.73 -3.74 5.66
N GLU A 9 -10.43 -4.57 6.43
CA GLU A 9 -10.28 -6.02 6.55
C GLU A 9 -11.43 -6.66 5.79
N VAL A 10 -11.21 -7.01 4.51
CA VAL A 10 -12.24 -7.70 3.73
C VAL A 10 -12.17 -9.19 4.10
N ALA A 11 -12.98 -9.61 5.07
CA ALA A 11 -13.09 -11.01 5.45
C ALA A 11 -13.80 -11.82 4.35
N LEU A 12 -13.03 -12.50 3.49
CA LEU A 12 -13.55 -13.36 2.42
C LEU A 12 -13.85 -14.78 2.89
N SER A 13 -13.23 -15.24 3.98
CA SER A 13 -13.63 -16.39 4.79
C SER A 13 -12.89 -16.34 6.13
N ALA A 14 -13.27 -17.14 7.12
CA ALA A 14 -12.61 -17.16 8.43
C ALA A 14 -11.09 -17.48 8.39
N SER A 15 -10.56 -17.91 7.23
CA SER A 15 -9.15 -18.21 7.01
C SER A 15 -8.42 -17.21 6.10
N GLU A 16 -9.13 -16.36 5.36
CA GLU A 16 -8.53 -15.45 4.35
C GLU A 16 -8.76 -13.99 4.75
N ARG A 17 -7.79 -13.48 5.51
CA ARG A 17 -7.78 -12.13 6.04
C ARG A 17 -6.88 -11.26 5.18
N LEU A 18 -7.45 -10.70 4.10
CA LEU A 18 -6.71 -9.78 3.23
C LEU A 18 -6.76 -8.36 3.79
N MET A 19 -5.59 -7.80 4.07
CA MET A 19 -5.42 -6.42 4.54
C MET A 19 -4.93 -5.51 3.42
N THR A 20 -5.48 -4.30 3.31
CA THR A 20 -4.95 -3.30 2.38
C THR A 20 -4.10 -2.26 3.11
N LEU A 21 -2.83 -2.14 2.70
CA LEU A 21 -1.85 -1.21 3.25
C LEU A 21 -1.54 -0.11 2.22
N ASN A 22 -1.85 1.14 2.54
CA ASN A 22 -1.50 2.28 1.69
C ASN A 22 -0.20 2.92 2.18
N MET A 23 0.89 2.69 1.44
CA MET A 23 2.15 3.38 1.62
C MET A 23 2.13 4.69 0.82
N GLY A 24 1.93 5.80 1.55
CA GLY A 24 1.76 7.11 0.95
C GLY A 24 3.02 7.70 0.29
N PRO A 25 2.86 8.77 -0.49
CA PRO A 25 3.91 9.38 -1.32
C PRO A 25 4.98 10.13 -0.52
N GLN A 26 4.93 10.17 0.80
CA GLN A 26 5.99 10.78 1.63
C GLN A 26 6.51 9.82 2.70
N HIS A 27 6.43 8.52 2.42
CA HIS A 27 7.03 7.54 3.29
C HIS A 27 8.57 7.58 3.12
N PRO A 28 9.36 7.70 4.20
CA PRO A 28 10.83 7.79 4.08
C PRO A 28 11.43 6.62 3.28
N SER A 29 10.80 5.45 3.36
CA SER A 29 11.26 4.23 2.68
C SER A 29 10.86 4.13 1.21
N THR A 30 10.11 5.10 0.65
CA THR A 30 9.78 5.12 -0.78
C THR A 30 10.78 5.93 -1.62
N HIS A 31 11.91 6.37 -1.02
CA HIS A 31 13.00 7.10 -1.69
C HIS A 31 12.52 8.27 -2.58
N GLY A 32 11.46 8.98 -2.16
CA GLY A 32 10.84 10.06 -2.93
C GLY A 32 9.32 9.99 -2.86
N VAL A 33 8.65 10.54 -3.89
CA VAL A 33 7.19 10.57 -3.98
C VAL A 33 6.64 9.37 -4.76
N LEU A 34 6.51 8.25 -4.07
CA LEU A 34 5.90 7.04 -4.62
C LEU A 34 4.81 6.58 -3.65
N ARG A 35 3.59 6.40 -4.17
CA ARG A 35 2.49 5.80 -3.43
C ARG A 35 2.28 4.38 -3.91
N VAL A 36 2.16 3.44 -2.99
CA VAL A 36 1.89 2.03 -3.30
C VAL A 36 0.76 1.53 -2.42
N ILE A 37 -0.25 0.94 -3.03
CA ILE A 37 -1.34 0.26 -2.35
C ILE A 37 -1.03 -1.24 -2.39
N LEU A 38 -0.80 -1.86 -1.24
CA LEU A 38 -0.44 -3.26 -1.10
C LEU A 38 -1.62 -4.05 -0.57
N ARG A 39 -1.86 -5.25 -1.11
CA ARG A 39 -2.73 -6.26 -0.49
C ARG A 39 -1.87 -7.31 0.19
N LEU A 40 -2.17 -7.57 1.45
CA LEU A 40 -1.40 -8.43 2.33
C LEU A 40 -2.27 -9.60 2.79
N ASP A 41 -1.70 -10.80 2.75
CA ASP A 41 -2.16 -11.95 3.52
C ASP A 41 -1.16 -12.17 4.66
N GLY A 42 -1.47 -11.60 5.83
CA GLY A 42 -0.53 -11.50 6.95
C GLY A 42 0.74 -10.71 6.57
N GLU A 43 1.88 -11.39 6.49
CA GLU A 43 3.19 -10.81 6.14
C GLU A 43 3.54 -10.96 4.65
N VAL A 44 2.70 -11.65 3.87
CA VAL A 44 2.93 -11.92 2.45
C VAL A 44 2.17 -10.90 1.59
N ILE A 45 2.86 -10.27 0.65
CA ILE A 45 2.23 -9.40 -0.35
C ILE A 45 1.59 -10.28 -1.43
N THR A 46 0.28 -10.17 -1.58
CA THR A 46 -0.49 -10.89 -2.61
C THR A 46 -0.74 -10.04 -3.86
N ASP A 47 -0.74 -8.71 -3.71
CA ASP A 47 -0.86 -7.77 -4.83
C ASP A 47 -0.28 -6.39 -4.51
N CYS A 48 0.03 -5.64 -5.55
CA CYS A 48 0.66 -4.32 -5.46
C CYS A 48 0.18 -3.41 -6.59
N ASP A 49 -0.41 -2.26 -6.21
CA ASP A 49 -0.81 -1.19 -7.13
C ASP A 49 0.04 0.07 -6.89
N PRO A 50 1.11 0.27 -7.67
CA PRO A 50 1.94 1.47 -7.61
C PRO A 50 1.28 2.64 -8.34
N VAL A 51 1.02 3.73 -7.62
CA VAL A 51 0.54 4.98 -8.20
C VAL A 51 1.74 5.81 -8.66
N ILE A 52 1.91 5.90 -9.97
CA ILE A 52 3.01 6.60 -10.65
C ILE A 52 2.62 8.03 -11.04
N GLY A 53 3.61 8.81 -11.52
CA GLY A 53 3.38 10.15 -12.10
C GLY A 53 3.61 11.33 -11.16
N TYR A 54 3.88 11.08 -9.87
CA TYR A 54 4.11 12.15 -8.88
C TYR A 54 5.34 13.05 -9.15
N LEU A 55 6.30 12.59 -9.96
CA LEU A 55 7.48 13.38 -10.39
C LEU A 55 7.47 13.72 -11.88
N HIS A 56 6.37 13.49 -12.59
CA HIS A 56 6.28 13.83 -14.01
C HIS A 56 6.29 15.37 -14.19
N ARG A 57 7.23 15.89 -14.98
CA ARG A 57 7.44 17.34 -15.21
C ARG A 57 7.23 17.75 -16.67
N GLY A 58 6.46 16.97 -17.42
CA GLY A 58 6.32 17.10 -18.89
C GLY A 58 7.27 16.16 -19.63
#